data_AF-A0A0H5RFC2-F1
#
_entry.id   AF-A0A0H5RFC2-F1
#
_cell.length_a   1.000
_cell.length_b   1.000
_cell.length_c   1.000
_cell.angle_alpha   90.00
_cell.angle_beta   90.00
_cell.angle_gamma   90.00
#
_symmetry.space_group_name_H-M   'P 1'
#
loop_
_entity.id
_entity.type
_entity.pdbx_description
1 polymer ?
#
loop_
_entity_poly.entity_id
_entity_poly.type
_entity_poly.pdbx_seq_one_letter_code
_entity_poly.pdbx_strand_id
1 'polypeptide(L)'
;MMRRQRDSRATWPLNNKEPVASNYYPVTTAISVRDDAATITLLTDRSQGGSSLESGQIEVMVHRRLLHDDHLGVSEPLNETGADGRGLVIRGTHSLLVSSARRSSRLQRVHQERIAHPLTLVFGKAIVAAPFSALSQDLPANVQIVTLEELGNNKLLVRLGHMFGANEDRELSRPVTIRLRSIFSRFCIRTAVELNLSANQVKSEMKRVSWDRIGTEHSANLILTDNDDEEVVLSPMEIKTWEIELDHQCDRAPITQ
;
A
#
# COMPACT_ATOMS: atom_id res chain seq x y z
N MET A 1 -3.77 -3.75 9.11
CA MET A 1 -5.22 -3.51 8.89
C MET A 1 -5.87 -2.87 10.12
N MET A 2 -7.05 -2.23 9.99
CA MET A 2 -7.79 -1.69 11.13
C MET A 2 -8.88 -2.69 11.59
N ARG A 3 -8.91 -3.00 12.89
CA ARG A 3 -9.96 -3.84 13.48
C ARG A 3 -11.27 -3.06 13.56
N ARG A 4 -12.35 -3.66 13.07
CA ARG A 4 -13.72 -3.16 13.21
C ARG A 4 -14.50 -4.09 14.13
N GLN A 5 -15.45 -3.53 14.87
CA GLN A 5 -16.40 -4.27 15.69
C GLN A 5 -17.80 -3.75 15.33
N ARG A 6 -18.69 -4.69 14.99
CA ARG A 6 -20.08 -4.38 14.67
C ARG A 6 -20.75 -3.67 15.85
N ASP A 7 -21.54 -2.64 15.54
CA ASP A 7 -22.32 -1.85 16.50
C ASP A 7 -21.49 -1.18 17.62
N SER A 8 -20.22 -0.86 17.33
CA SER A 8 -19.30 -0.31 18.33
C SER A 8 -18.53 0.92 17.82
N ARG A 9 -18.23 1.84 18.74
CA ARG A 9 -17.40 3.03 18.53
C ARG A 9 -16.45 3.19 19.72
N ALA A 10 -15.18 3.48 19.44
CA ALA A 10 -14.15 3.54 20.47
C ALA A 10 -14.23 4.79 21.35
N THR A 11 -14.76 5.89 20.83
CA THR A 11 -14.68 7.22 21.46
C THR A 11 -16.01 7.72 22.03
N TRP A 12 -17.12 7.04 21.78
CA TRP A 12 -18.44 7.39 22.34
C TRP A 12 -19.39 6.19 22.38
N PRO A 13 -20.41 6.18 23.26
CA PRO A 13 -21.44 5.15 23.25
C PRO A 13 -22.35 5.28 22.02
N LEU A 14 -22.47 4.21 21.23
CA LEU A 14 -23.29 4.20 20.01
C LEU A 14 -24.77 3.92 20.31
N ASN A 15 -25.65 4.85 19.94
CA ASN A 15 -27.08 4.59 19.80
C ASN A 15 -27.38 4.29 18.31
N ASN A 16 -27.41 3.01 17.94
CA ASN A 16 -27.45 2.62 16.54
C ASN A 16 -28.89 2.61 15.98
N LYS A 17 -29.19 3.58 15.12
CA LYS A 17 -30.47 3.66 14.39
C LYS A 17 -30.42 3.05 12.99
N GLU A 18 -29.21 2.77 12.49
CA GLU A 18 -28.96 2.31 11.12
C GLU A 18 -28.03 1.08 11.16
N PRO A 19 -28.52 -0.10 11.59
CA PRO A 19 -27.69 -1.25 11.93
C PRO A 19 -26.90 -1.81 10.74
N VAL A 20 -27.34 -1.56 9.50
CA VAL A 20 -26.61 -1.94 8.29
C VAL A 20 -25.63 -0.84 7.90
N ALA A 21 -26.14 0.35 7.54
CA ALA A 21 -25.33 1.42 6.98
C ALA A 21 -24.23 1.92 7.93
N SER A 22 -24.47 1.91 9.24
CA SER A 22 -23.46 2.32 10.24
C SER A 22 -22.29 1.33 10.38
N ASN A 23 -22.42 0.10 9.88
CA ASN A 23 -21.40 -0.93 9.93
C ASN A 23 -20.70 -1.14 8.58
N TYR A 24 -21.01 -0.32 7.57
CA TYR A 24 -20.26 -0.27 6.32
C TYR A 24 -18.99 0.55 6.46
N TYR A 25 -17.89 0.03 5.93
CA TYR A 25 -16.59 0.70 5.91
C TYR A 25 -16.01 0.73 4.49
N PRO A 26 -15.17 1.73 4.17
CA PRO A 26 -14.39 1.72 2.94
C PRO A 26 -13.44 0.51 2.92
N VAL A 27 -13.58 -0.32 1.90
CA VAL A 27 -12.70 -1.44 1.56
C VAL A 27 -11.93 -1.03 0.31
N THR A 28 -10.72 -0.51 0.50
CA THR A 28 -9.87 -0.03 -0.61
C THR A 28 -9.00 -1.12 -1.22
N THR A 29 -8.65 -2.15 -0.43
CA THR A 29 -7.79 -3.24 -0.88
C THR A 29 -8.23 -4.61 -0.38
N ALA A 30 -8.73 -4.71 0.85
CA ALA A 30 -9.16 -5.97 1.44
C ALA A 30 -10.08 -5.82 2.64
N ILE A 31 -10.91 -6.84 2.86
CA ILE A 31 -11.68 -7.08 4.08
C ILE A 31 -11.45 -8.52 4.53
N SER A 32 -11.34 -8.76 5.84
CA SER A 32 -11.10 -10.10 6.38
C SER A 32 -11.90 -10.38 7.63
N VAL A 33 -12.32 -11.64 7.78
CA VAL A 33 -12.82 -12.21 9.04
C VAL A 33 -11.92 -13.37 9.44
N ARG A 34 -11.71 -13.57 10.73
CA ARG A 34 -10.85 -14.63 11.25
C ARG A 34 -11.40 -15.23 12.53
N ASP A 35 -11.12 -16.50 12.73
CA ASP A 35 -11.19 -17.19 14.01
C ASP A 35 -9.82 -17.80 14.35
N ASP A 36 -9.79 -18.75 15.30
CA ASP A 36 -8.56 -19.42 15.75
C ASP A 36 -8.00 -20.39 14.70
N ALA A 37 -8.83 -20.91 13.80
CA ALA A 37 -8.45 -21.92 12.80
C ALA A 37 -8.11 -21.29 11.45
N ALA A 38 -8.93 -20.35 10.98
CA ALA A 38 -8.91 -19.84 9.62
C ALA A 38 -9.13 -18.32 9.54
N THR A 39 -8.60 -17.76 8.46
CA THR A 39 -8.85 -16.40 8.01
C THR A 39 -9.41 -16.46 6.60
N ILE A 40 -10.52 -15.78 6.39
CA ILE A 40 -11.08 -15.50 5.07
C ILE A 40 -10.80 -14.03 4.76
N THR A 41 -10.12 -13.77 3.64
CA THR A 41 -9.82 -12.42 3.16
C THR A 41 -10.35 -12.25 1.75
N LEU A 42 -11.17 -11.23 1.53
CA LEU A 42 -11.64 -10.82 0.21
C LEU A 42 -10.82 -9.61 -0.23
N LEU A 43 -10.12 -9.72 -1.36
CA LEU A 43 -9.41 -8.63 -2.00
C LEU A 43 -10.30 -8.00 -3.08
N THR A 44 -10.29 -6.67 -3.15
CA THR A 44 -11.05 -5.89 -4.13
C THR A 44 -10.11 -5.30 -5.17
N ASP A 45 -10.55 -5.23 -6.43
CA ASP A 45 -9.82 -4.54 -7.51
C ASP A 45 -10.00 -3.01 -7.50
N ARG A 46 -10.88 -2.50 -6.62
CA ARG A 46 -11.21 -1.09 -6.45
C ARG A 46 -11.78 -0.81 -5.06
N SER A 47 -11.95 0.47 -4.75
CA SER A 47 -12.63 0.93 -3.53
C SER A 47 -14.11 0.58 -3.57
N GLN A 48 -14.58 -0.11 -2.53
CA GLN A 48 -16.00 -0.48 -2.36
C GLN A 48 -16.42 -0.30 -0.90
N GLY A 49 -17.72 -0.26 -0.64
CA GLY A 49 -18.25 -0.37 0.72
C GLY A 49 -18.38 -1.83 1.10
N GLY A 50 -17.90 -2.23 2.28
CA GLY A 50 -18.03 -3.61 2.77
C GLY A 50 -18.31 -3.70 4.25
N SER A 51 -18.84 -4.85 4.68
CA SER A 51 -19.23 -5.12 6.05
C SER A 51 -19.15 -6.61 6.42
N SER A 52 -19.41 -6.89 7.70
CA SER A 52 -19.62 -8.21 8.30
C SER A 52 -20.84 -8.10 9.22
N LEU A 53 -22.03 -8.22 8.64
CA LEU A 53 -23.29 -8.01 9.36
C LEU A 53 -23.66 -9.19 10.27
N GLU A 54 -23.12 -10.38 9.98
CA GLU A 54 -23.21 -11.55 10.85
C GLU A 54 -21.83 -12.21 11.03
N SER A 55 -21.68 -13.00 12.09
CA SER A 55 -20.42 -13.69 12.39
C SER A 55 -20.03 -14.65 11.26
N GLY A 56 -18.79 -14.55 10.78
CA GLY A 56 -18.28 -15.38 9.69
C GLY A 56 -18.69 -14.94 8.29
N GLN A 57 -19.40 -13.81 8.14
CA GLN A 57 -19.79 -13.27 6.85
C GLN A 57 -18.93 -12.08 6.42
N ILE A 58 -18.76 -11.93 5.12
CA ILE A 58 -18.24 -10.75 4.46
C ILE A 58 -19.23 -10.40 3.36
N GLU A 59 -19.62 -9.13 3.29
CA GLU A 59 -20.34 -8.57 2.14
C GLU A 59 -19.64 -7.33 1.61
N VAL A 60 -19.77 -7.11 0.30
CA VAL A 60 -19.26 -5.93 -0.39
C VAL A 60 -20.31 -5.45 -1.37
N MET A 61 -20.62 -4.16 -1.32
CA MET A 61 -21.55 -3.50 -2.24
C MET A 61 -20.84 -3.25 -3.57
N VAL A 62 -21.26 -4.00 -4.59
CA VAL A 62 -20.54 -4.02 -5.88
C VAL A 62 -20.91 -2.83 -6.76
N HIS A 63 -22.19 -2.44 -6.77
CA HIS A 63 -22.71 -1.34 -7.60
C HIS A 63 -23.94 -0.72 -6.93
N ARG A 64 -24.25 0.54 -7.25
CA ARG A 64 -25.39 1.29 -6.69
C ARG A 64 -26.09 2.07 -7.78
N ARG A 65 -27.41 2.12 -7.70
CA ARG A 65 -28.27 3.01 -8.50
C ARG A 65 -29.38 3.54 -7.61
N LEU A 66 -29.53 4.84 -7.56
CA LEU A 66 -30.53 5.56 -6.77
C LEU A 66 -31.41 6.38 -7.71
N LEU A 67 -32.70 6.49 -7.39
CA LEU A 67 -33.66 7.30 -8.16
C LEU A 67 -33.88 8.69 -7.56
N HIS A 68 -33.27 8.95 -6.41
CA HIS A 68 -33.40 10.19 -5.67
C HIS A 68 -32.03 10.70 -5.23
N ASP A 69 -31.90 12.02 -5.18
CA ASP A 69 -30.76 12.74 -4.61
C ASP A 69 -30.81 12.67 -3.07
N ASP A 70 -29.63 12.72 -2.44
CA ASP A 70 -29.50 12.69 -0.98
C ASP A 70 -29.50 14.09 -0.33
N HIS A 71 -29.65 15.14 -1.14
CA HIS A 71 -29.69 16.55 -0.74
C HIS A 71 -28.40 17.05 -0.06
N LEU A 72 -27.25 16.47 -0.42
CA LEU A 72 -25.92 16.89 0.08
C LEU A 72 -25.14 17.79 -0.90
N GLY A 73 -25.77 18.24 -1.98
CA GLY A 73 -25.28 19.35 -2.82
C GLY A 73 -25.02 19.02 -4.28
N VAL A 74 -25.01 17.75 -4.68
CA VAL A 74 -24.81 17.34 -6.08
C VAL A 74 -26.07 17.59 -6.92
N SER A 75 -27.26 17.49 -6.32
CA SER A 75 -28.57 17.76 -6.97
C SER A 75 -28.88 16.81 -8.13
N GLU A 76 -28.30 15.62 -8.13
CA GLU A 76 -28.53 14.57 -9.13
C GLU A 76 -28.59 13.21 -8.43
N PRO A 77 -29.55 12.34 -8.76
CA PRO A 77 -29.55 10.99 -8.25
C PRO A 77 -28.36 10.20 -8.81
N LEU A 78 -27.82 9.26 -8.04
CA LEU A 78 -26.79 8.31 -8.52
C LEU A 78 -27.40 7.32 -9.53
N ASN A 79 -27.60 7.76 -10.76
CA ASN A 79 -28.39 7.06 -11.78
C ASN A 79 -27.65 6.97 -13.13
N GLU A 80 -26.39 6.54 -13.09
CA GLU A 80 -25.51 6.51 -14.26
C GLU A 80 -26.03 5.60 -15.39
N THR A 81 -25.85 6.06 -16.62
CA THR A 81 -26.21 5.32 -17.84
C THR A 81 -24.97 5.03 -18.69
N GLY A 82 -24.99 3.92 -19.41
CA GLY A 82 -23.98 3.59 -20.41
C GLY A 82 -24.24 4.33 -21.72
N ALA A 83 -23.34 4.13 -22.71
CA ALA A 83 -23.41 4.78 -24.01
C ALA A 83 -24.69 4.47 -24.83
N ASP A 84 -25.39 3.39 -24.48
CA ASP A 84 -26.65 2.97 -25.08
C ASP A 84 -27.89 3.52 -24.36
N GLY A 85 -27.70 4.40 -23.37
CA GLY A 85 -28.76 4.98 -22.55
C GLY A 85 -29.36 4.03 -21.50
N ARG A 86 -28.89 2.78 -21.41
CA ARG A 86 -29.31 1.83 -20.36
C ARG A 86 -28.47 2.05 -19.10
N GLY A 87 -28.85 1.40 -17.99
CA GLY A 87 -28.09 1.50 -16.74
C GLY A 87 -26.63 1.07 -16.90
N LEU A 88 -25.72 1.82 -16.27
CA LEU A 88 -24.28 1.55 -16.37
C LEU A 88 -23.94 0.13 -15.92
N VAL A 89 -23.21 -0.60 -16.77
CA VAL A 89 -22.68 -1.93 -16.48
C VAL A 89 -21.20 -1.81 -16.17
N ILE A 90 -20.80 -2.26 -14.98
CA ILE A 90 -19.40 -2.36 -14.57
C ILE A 90 -18.97 -3.82 -14.50
N ARG A 91 -17.68 -4.06 -14.77
CA ARG A 91 -17.02 -5.34 -14.50
C ARG A 91 -15.94 -5.12 -13.46
N GLY A 92 -15.96 -5.94 -12.42
CA GLY A 92 -14.94 -5.97 -11.38
C GLY A 92 -14.48 -7.39 -11.09
N THR A 93 -13.36 -7.50 -10.38
CA THR A 93 -12.79 -8.77 -9.94
C THR A 93 -12.61 -8.76 -8.44
N HIS A 94 -12.97 -9.87 -7.79
CA HIS A 94 -12.71 -10.13 -6.38
C HIS A 94 -11.85 -11.39 -6.27
N SER A 95 -10.87 -11.37 -5.38
CA SER A 95 -10.06 -12.56 -5.08
C SER A 95 -10.31 -13.00 -3.64
N LEU A 96 -10.78 -14.24 -3.46
CA LEU A 96 -11.03 -14.83 -2.15
C LEU A 96 -9.83 -15.67 -1.73
N LEU A 97 -9.26 -15.35 -0.57
CA LEU A 97 -8.18 -16.10 0.06
C LEU A 97 -8.71 -16.78 1.32
N VAL A 98 -8.48 -18.09 1.43
CA VAL A 98 -8.73 -18.88 2.64
C VAL A 98 -7.40 -19.45 3.11
N SER A 99 -7.05 -19.16 4.37
CA SER A 99 -5.74 -19.55 4.91
C SER A 99 -5.78 -19.69 6.41
N SER A 100 -4.73 -20.27 7.00
CA SER A 100 -4.59 -20.26 8.45
C SER A 100 -4.25 -18.86 8.97
N ALA A 101 -4.61 -18.62 10.22
CA ALA A 101 -4.29 -17.40 10.97
C ALA A 101 -2.81 -16.97 10.89
N ARG A 102 -1.88 -17.92 10.72
CA ARG A 102 -0.43 -17.67 10.66
C ARG A 102 0.06 -17.21 9.29
N ARG A 103 -0.62 -17.57 8.20
CA ARG A 103 -0.18 -17.29 6.82
C ARG A 103 -0.99 -16.19 6.14
N SER A 104 -2.12 -15.78 6.74
CA SER A 104 -3.08 -14.89 6.11
C SER A 104 -2.47 -13.56 5.69
N SER A 105 -1.68 -12.93 6.55
CA SER A 105 -1.07 -11.62 6.26
C SER A 105 -0.12 -11.70 5.07
N ARG A 106 0.76 -12.72 5.02
CA ARG A 106 1.70 -12.91 3.91
C ARG A 106 0.99 -13.12 2.58
N LEU A 107 0.01 -14.01 2.54
CA LEU A 107 -0.75 -14.26 1.33
C LEU A 107 -1.50 -13.01 0.89
N GLN A 108 -2.17 -12.34 1.82
CA GLN A 108 -2.86 -11.08 1.56
C GLN A 108 -1.93 -10.04 0.92
N ARG A 109 -0.76 -9.76 1.51
CA ARG A 109 0.17 -8.73 1.00
C ARG A 109 0.67 -9.04 -0.41
N VAL A 110 1.10 -10.28 -0.67
CA VAL A 110 1.58 -10.70 -1.99
C VAL A 110 0.49 -10.58 -3.05
N HIS A 111 -0.75 -10.98 -2.73
CA HIS A 111 -1.86 -10.89 -3.69
C HIS A 111 -2.36 -9.45 -3.87
N GLN A 112 -2.31 -8.60 -2.83
CA GLN A 112 -2.62 -7.18 -2.95
C GLN A 112 -1.68 -6.48 -3.92
N GLU A 113 -0.36 -6.72 -3.83
CA GLU A 113 0.61 -6.14 -4.77
C GLU A 113 0.36 -6.59 -6.21
N ARG A 114 0.03 -7.87 -6.43
CA ARG A 114 -0.28 -8.38 -7.78
C ARG A 114 -1.53 -7.74 -8.39
N ILE A 115 -2.51 -7.36 -7.56
CA ILE A 115 -3.72 -6.66 -8.01
C ILE A 115 -3.43 -5.19 -8.28
N ALA A 116 -2.65 -4.53 -7.41
CA ALA A 116 -2.30 -3.12 -7.53
C ALA A 116 -1.34 -2.84 -8.70
N HIS A 117 -0.44 -3.80 -8.97
CA HIS A 117 0.61 -3.70 -9.99
C HIS A 117 0.56 -4.92 -10.93
N PRO A 118 -0.45 -5.02 -11.80
CA PRO A 118 -0.55 -6.11 -12.75
C PRO A 118 0.57 -6.03 -13.81
N LEU A 119 0.88 -7.16 -14.43
CA LEU A 119 1.86 -7.21 -15.52
C LEU A 119 1.35 -6.40 -16.73
N THR A 120 2.17 -5.46 -17.20
CA THR A 120 1.90 -4.72 -18.43
C THR A 120 2.25 -5.58 -19.65
N LEU A 121 1.25 -5.89 -20.46
CA LEU A 121 1.45 -6.62 -21.73
C LEU A 121 1.76 -5.63 -22.85
N VAL A 122 2.83 -5.89 -23.61
CA VAL A 122 3.22 -5.11 -24.78
C VAL A 122 3.18 -6.02 -26.01
N PHE A 123 2.52 -5.55 -27.07
CA PHE A 123 2.35 -6.29 -28.33
C PHE A 123 3.12 -5.61 -29.45
N GLY A 124 3.91 -6.38 -30.20
CA GLY A 124 4.72 -5.89 -31.34
C GLY A 124 4.81 -6.94 -32.45
N LYS A 125 5.17 -6.51 -33.66
CA LYS A 125 5.26 -7.40 -34.83
C LYS A 125 6.38 -8.45 -34.71
N ALA A 126 7.43 -8.16 -33.96
CA ALA A 126 8.51 -9.08 -33.62
C ALA A 126 8.87 -8.88 -32.14
N ILE A 127 9.19 -9.97 -31.45
CA ILE A 127 9.69 -9.92 -30.07
C ILE A 127 11.22 -9.80 -30.16
N VAL A 128 11.75 -8.61 -29.87
CA VAL A 128 13.20 -8.33 -29.94
C VAL A 128 13.79 -8.01 -28.56
N ALA A 129 13.07 -8.30 -27.48
CA ALA A 129 13.51 -7.96 -26.13
C ALA A 129 14.02 -9.19 -25.37
N ALA A 130 15.24 -9.10 -24.85
CA ALA A 130 15.75 -10.03 -23.84
C ALA A 130 15.08 -9.75 -22.48
N PRO A 131 14.97 -10.75 -21.58
CA PRO A 131 14.55 -10.51 -20.20
C PRO A 131 15.42 -9.42 -19.56
N PHE A 132 14.78 -8.43 -18.94
CA PHE A 132 15.45 -7.30 -18.32
C PHE A 132 14.98 -7.13 -16.87
N SER A 133 15.92 -6.83 -15.98
CA SER A 133 15.64 -6.37 -14.62
C SER A 133 16.54 -5.18 -14.31
N ALA A 134 15.93 -4.09 -13.82
CA ALA A 134 16.67 -2.93 -13.32
C ALA A 134 17.25 -3.18 -11.92
N LEU A 135 16.85 -4.25 -11.24
CA LEU A 135 17.35 -4.63 -9.92
C LEU A 135 18.58 -5.54 -10.06
N SER A 136 19.54 -5.39 -9.15
CA SER A 136 20.70 -6.29 -9.07
C SER A 136 20.34 -7.66 -8.52
N GLN A 137 19.36 -7.70 -7.61
CA GLN A 137 18.83 -8.89 -6.96
C GLN A 137 17.36 -8.65 -6.60
N ASP A 138 16.59 -9.73 -6.42
CA ASP A 138 15.22 -9.64 -5.95
C ASP A 138 15.15 -8.93 -4.60
N LEU A 139 14.17 -8.04 -4.44
CA LEU A 139 13.94 -7.38 -3.16
C LEU A 139 13.48 -8.39 -2.12
N PRO A 140 13.82 -8.19 -0.82
CA PRO A 140 13.22 -8.96 0.25
C PRO A 140 11.69 -8.93 0.17
N ALA A 141 11.03 -10.06 0.48
CA ALA A 141 9.58 -10.20 0.30
C ALA A 141 8.70 -9.28 1.16
N ASN A 142 9.30 -8.52 2.09
CA ASN A 142 8.66 -7.50 2.92
C ASN A 142 8.96 -6.06 2.45
N VAL A 143 9.64 -5.89 1.32
CA VAL A 143 10.04 -4.60 0.75
C VAL A 143 9.40 -4.41 -0.61
N GLN A 144 8.90 -3.21 -0.87
CA GLN A 144 8.44 -2.80 -2.20
C GLN A 144 9.03 -1.44 -2.61
N ILE A 145 9.26 -1.28 -3.91
CA ILE A 145 9.48 0.04 -4.51
C ILE A 145 8.12 0.71 -4.67
N VAL A 146 7.85 1.73 -3.86
CA VAL A 146 6.61 2.50 -3.90
C VAL A 146 6.68 3.58 -4.99
N THR A 147 7.87 4.13 -5.22
CA THR A 147 8.10 5.15 -6.25
C THR A 147 9.50 4.98 -6.83
N LEU A 148 9.58 5.09 -8.16
CA LEU A 148 10.81 5.29 -8.90
C LEU A 148 10.47 6.28 -10.02
N GLU A 149 10.93 7.52 -9.89
CA GLU A 149 10.54 8.64 -10.75
C GLU A 149 11.76 9.47 -11.14
N GLU A 150 11.84 9.92 -12.39
CA GLU A 150 12.90 10.82 -12.87
C GLU A 150 12.57 12.28 -12.53
N LEU A 151 13.49 12.97 -11.87
CA LEU A 151 13.37 14.40 -11.51
C LEU A 151 14.10 15.32 -12.51
N GLY A 152 14.81 14.75 -13.49
CA GLY A 152 15.73 15.46 -14.38
C GLY A 152 17.10 15.67 -13.75
N ASN A 153 18.05 16.21 -14.52
CA ASN A 153 19.44 16.45 -14.08
C ASN A 153 20.11 15.22 -13.44
N ASN A 154 19.79 14.02 -13.94
CA ASN A 154 20.26 12.73 -13.42
C ASN A 154 19.87 12.44 -11.97
N LYS A 155 18.74 12.98 -11.53
CA LYS A 155 18.18 12.70 -10.23
C LYS A 155 16.96 11.81 -10.36
N LEU A 156 16.84 10.85 -9.45
CA LEU A 156 15.64 10.04 -9.30
C LEU A 156 15.07 10.21 -7.89
N LEU A 157 13.74 10.16 -7.79
CA LEU A 157 13.03 10.01 -6.54
C LEU A 157 12.74 8.53 -6.31
N VAL A 158 13.23 7.98 -5.20
CA VAL A 158 13.04 6.59 -4.81
C VAL A 158 12.30 6.52 -3.49
N ARG A 159 11.24 5.71 -3.43
CA ARG A 159 10.57 5.35 -2.17
C ARG A 159 10.59 3.85 -1.99
N LEU A 160 11.11 3.41 -0.85
CA LEU A 160 11.04 2.02 -0.41
C LEU A 160 10.07 1.92 0.77
N GLY A 161 9.16 0.95 0.70
CA GLY A 161 8.15 0.71 1.72
C GLY A 161 8.26 -0.69 2.30
N HIS A 162 8.09 -0.81 3.62
CA HIS A 162 7.92 -2.09 4.27
C HIS A 162 6.44 -2.51 4.25
N MET A 163 6.15 -3.65 3.63
CA MET A 163 4.78 -4.06 3.28
C MET A 163 3.95 -4.51 4.48
N PHE A 164 4.59 -4.96 5.55
CA PHE A 164 3.93 -5.59 6.70
C PHE A 164 3.81 -4.65 7.90
N GLY A 165 2.68 -4.77 8.60
CA GLY A 165 2.43 -4.25 9.94
C GLY A 165 3.27 -4.95 11.00
N ALA A 166 3.47 -4.27 12.13
CA ALA A 166 4.05 -4.91 13.31
C ALA A 166 3.20 -6.12 13.72
N ASN A 167 3.85 -7.27 13.98
CA ASN A 167 3.22 -8.52 14.38
C ASN A 167 2.20 -9.12 13.38
N GLU A 168 2.19 -8.69 12.11
CA GLU A 168 1.32 -9.28 11.08
C GLU A 168 1.82 -10.66 10.60
N ASP A 169 3.12 -10.89 10.53
CA ASP A 169 3.79 -12.14 10.15
C ASP A 169 5.03 -12.36 11.03
N ARG A 170 5.33 -13.61 11.42
CA ARG A 170 6.43 -13.91 12.36
C ARG A 170 7.82 -13.57 11.80
N GLU A 171 7.97 -13.64 10.48
CA GLU A 171 9.23 -13.45 9.77
C GLU A 171 9.24 -12.13 9.02
N LEU A 172 8.18 -11.84 8.25
CA LEU A 172 8.13 -10.68 7.35
C LEU A 172 7.74 -9.37 8.03
N SER A 173 7.28 -9.39 9.28
CA SER A 173 7.08 -8.18 10.09
C SER A 173 8.32 -7.77 10.89
N ARG A 174 9.50 -8.26 10.54
CA ARG A 174 10.76 -7.85 11.16
C ARG A 174 11.43 -6.74 10.34
N PRO A 175 12.19 -5.83 10.97
CA PRO A 175 13.00 -4.87 10.24
C PRO A 175 13.93 -5.57 9.23
N VAL A 176 14.17 -4.91 8.10
CA VAL A 176 15.01 -5.41 7.01
C VAL A 176 16.03 -4.36 6.63
N THR A 177 17.27 -4.79 6.39
CA THR A 177 18.36 -3.93 5.96
C THR A 177 18.55 -4.06 4.45
N ILE A 178 18.68 -2.93 3.76
CA ILE A 178 18.81 -2.84 2.31
C ILE A 178 20.03 -2.01 1.97
N ARG A 179 20.83 -2.48 1.01
CA ARG A 179 21.97 -1.73 0.47
C ARG A 179 21.55 -0.87 -0.70
N LEU A 180 21.19 0.39 -0.42
CA LEU A 180 20.58 1.29 -1.40
C LEU A 180 21.45 1.47 -2.66
N ARG A 181 22.77 1.65 -2.50
CA ARG A 181 23.71 1.82 -3.64
C ARG A 181 23.79 0.63 -4.58
N SER A 182 23.44 -0.57 -4.11
CA SER A 182 23.54 -1.82 -4.87
C SER A 182 22.20 -2.33 -5.40
N ILE A 183 21.09 -1.69 -5.04
CA ILE A 183 19.74 -2.18 -5.34
C ILE A 183 19.46 -2.23 -6.85
N PHE A 184 19.98 -1.26 -7.61
CA PHE A 184 19.81 -1.18 -9.05
C PHE A 184 21.04 -1.71 -9.79
N SER A 185 20.82 -2.53 -10.81
CA SER A 185 21.85 -3.09 -11.69
C SER A 185 22.24 -2.12 -12.79
N ARG A 186 21.35 -1.17 -13.14
CA ARG A 186 21.50 -0.35 -14.34
C ARG A 186 22.27 0.94 -14.08
N PHE A 187 22.14 1.56 -12.92
CA PHE A 187 22.76 2.86 -12.63
C PHE A 187 23.45 2.84 -11.27
N CYS A 188 24.46 3.70 -11.13
CA CYS A 188 25.25 3.84 -9.93
C CYS A 188 24.80 5.10 -9.20
N ILE A 189 24.59 4.96 -7.88
CA ILE A 189 24.15 6.07 -7.05
C ILE A 189 25.39 6.80 -6.56
N ARG A 190 25.52 8.07 -6.93
CA ARG A 190 26.58 8.98 -6.47
C ARG A 190 26.25 9.49 -5.07
N THR A 191 25.09 10.10 -4.92
CA THR A 191 24.58 10.64 -3.64
C THR A 191 23.15 10.17 -3.42
N ALA A 192 22.77 10.04 -2.15
CA ALA A 192 21.41 9.73 -1.74
C ALA A 192 21.06 10.61 -0.53
N VAL A 193 20.05 11.46 -0.66
CA VAL A 193 19.59 12.36 0.40
C VAL A 193 18.22 11.91 0.86
N GLU A 194 18.09 11.52 2.13
CA GLU A 194 16.78 11.14 2.69
C GLU A 194 15.91 12.39 2.86
N LEU A 195 14.68 12.31 2.35
CA LEU A 195 13.69 13.37 2.38
C LEU A 195 12.46 12.94 3.19
N ASN A 196 11.59 13.90 3.51
CA ASN A 196 10.26 13.60 3.99
C ASN A 196 9.39 12.90 2.91
N LEU A 197 8.18 12.46 3.28
CA LEU A 197 7.33 11.67 2.37
C LEU A 197 6.96 12.44 1.09
N SER A 198 6.70 13.74 1.19
CA SER A 198 6.39 14.64 0.08
C SER A 198 7.61 15.10 -0.72
N ALA A 199 8.82 14.66 -0.34
CA ALA A 199 10.07 15.00 -1.01
C ALA A 199 10.38 16.52 -1.10
N ASN A 200 9.92 17.32 -0.14
CA ASN A 200 10.11 18.78 -0.13
C ASN A 200 10.94 19.31 1.05
N GLN A 201 11.43 18.42 1.92
CA GLN A 201 12.29 18.77 3.04
C GLN A 201 13.28 17.64 3.33
N VAL A 202 14.53 17.97 3.64
CA VAL A 202 15.53 17.01 4.09
C VAL A 202 15.10 16.40 5.43
N LYS A 203 15.21 15.07 5.54
CA LYS A 203 14.70 14.32 6.69
C LYS A 203 15.32 14.77 8.01
N SER A 204 16.63 15.01 8.02
CA SER A 204 17.39 15.45 9.20
C SER A 204 17.00 16.85 9.68
N GLU A 205 16.41 17.68 8.82
CA GLU A 205 15.98 19.04 9.16
C GLU A 205 14.53 19.10 9.70
N MET A 206 13.80 17.99 9.67
CA MET A 206 12.43 17.93 10.13
C MET A 206 12.34 18.11 11.65
N LYS A 207 11.55 19.09 12.10
CA LYS A 207 11.27 19.32 13.52
C LYS A 207 9.85 18.88 13.85
N ARG A 208 9.71 17.96 14.82
CA ARG A 208 8.41 17.52 15.31
C ARG A 208 8.00 18.33 16.53
N VAL A 209 6.78 18.85 16.53
CA VAL A 209 6.18 19.47 17.72
C VAL A 209 5.99 18.40 18.80
N SER A 210 6.49 18.67 20.00
CA SER A 210 6.20 17.86 21.18
C SER A 210 4.85 18.27 21.76
N TRP A 211 4.01 17.28 22.07
CA TRP A 211 2.69 17.49 22.63
C TRP A 211 2.60 16.79 23.98
N ASP A 212 2.09 17.50 24.99
CA ASP A 212 1.74 16.89 26.27
C ASP A 212 0.50 16.02 26.08
N ARG A 213 0.69 14.70 26.11
CA ARG A 213 -0.40 13.73 25.90
C ARG A 213 -0.92 13.26 27.24
N ILE A 214 -2.24 13.32 27.42
CA ILE A 214 -2.91 12.72 28.57
C ILE A 214 -2.93 11.20 28.37
N GLY A 215 -2.34 10.44 29.31
CA GLY A 215 -2.53 8.98 29.40
C GLY A 215 -1.59 8.08 28.58
N THR A 216 -0.40 8.55 28.18
CA THR A 216 0.67 7.66 27.66
C THR A 216 1.95 7.79 28.46
N GLU A 217 2.40 6.69 29.06
CA GLU A 217 3.82 6.52 29.43
C GLU A 217 4.69 6.65 28.18
N HIS A 218 5.82 7.33 28.32
CA HIS A 218 6.73 7.63 27.23
C HIS A 218 7.13 6.35 26.50
N SER A 219 6.66 6.19 25.26
CA SER A 219 7.27 5.22 24.34
C SER A 219 8.65 5.78 24.05
N ALA A 220 9.67 5.10 24.58
CA ALA A 220 11.07 5.45 24.38
C ALA A 220 11.33 5.82 22.92
N ASN A 221 12.03 6.94 22.72
CA ASN A 221 12.54 7.35 21.43
C ASN A 221 13.23 6.14 20.79
N LEU A 222 12.73 5.70 19.63
CA LEU A 222 13.45 4.77 18.78
C LEU A 222 14.78 5.44 18.43
N ILE A 223 15.85 4.93 19.01
CA ILE A 223 17.22 5.32 18.66
C ILE A 223 17.42 4.84 17.23
N LEU A 224 17.37 5.78 16.29
CA LEU A 224 17.87 5.57 14.94
C LEU A 224 19.40 5.60 15.06
N THR A 225 20.03 4.44 14.98
CA THR A 225 21.47 4.39 14.76
C THR A 225 21.71 4.72 13.29
N ASP A 226 22.17 5.95 13.05
CA ASP A 226 22.88 6.30 11.81
C ASP A 226 24.17 5.50 11.79
N ASN A 227 24.14 4.35 11.13
CA ASN A 227 25.33 3.61 10.75
C ASN A 227 25.40 3.63 9.23
N ASP A 228 26.43 4.30 8.73
CA ASP A 228 26.97 4.32 7.36
C ASP A 228 25.98 4.45 6.20
N ASP A 229 26.29 5.38 5.28
CA ASP A 229 25.57 5.72 4.03
C ASP A 229 25.30 4.55 3.05
N GLU A 230 25.56 3.30 3.45
CA GLU A 230 25.40 2.10 2.66
C GLU A 230 24.19 1.24 3.05
N GLU A 231 23.79 1.19 4.32
CA GLU A 231 22.78 0.24 4.82
C GLU A 231 21.54 0.93 5.41
N VAL A 232 20.44 0.86 4.68
CA VAL A 232 19.15 1.41 5.10
C VAL A 232 18.34 0.34 5.82
N VAL A 233 17.97 0.60 7.07
CA VAL A 233 16.97 -0.21 7.78
C VAL A 233 15.56 0.31 7.51
N LEU A 234 14.65 -0.60 7.14
CA LEU A 234 13.21 -0.35 7.06
C LEU A 234 12.48 -1.17 8.13
N SER A 235 11.78 -0.46 9.01
CA SER A 235 10.91 -1.06 10.03
C SER A 235 9.50 -1.36 9.48
N PRO A 236 8.71 -2.19 10.18
CA PRO A 236 7.32 -2.47 9.78
C PRO A 236 6.49 -1.20 9.52
N MET A 237 5.80 -1.15 8.38
CA MET A 237 5.02 -0.01 7.85
C MET A 237 5.82 1.26 7.54
N GLU A 238 7.14 1.23 7.64
CA GLU A 238 7.95 2.39 7.32
C GLU A 238 8.02 2.59 5.80
N ILE A 239 7.94 3.86 5.38
CA ILE A 239 8.25 4.29 4.02
C ILE A 239 9.31 5.36 4.13
N LYS A 240 10.43 5.14 3.47
CA LYS A 240 11.53 6.11 3.38
C LYS A 240 11.66 6.60 1.94
N THR A 241 12.05 7.87 1.82
CA THR A 241 12.12 8.60 0.55
C THR A 241 13.52 9.13 0.36
N TRP A 242 14.10 8.94 -0.82
CA TRP A 242 15.39 9.51 -1.18
C TRP A 242 15.32 10.23 -2.52
N GLU A 243 15.99 11.37 -2.60
CA GLU A 243 16.51 11.87 -3.87
C GLU A 243 17.88 11.24 -4.09
N ILE A 244 18.06 10.53 -5.21
CA ILE A 244 19.34 9.93 -5.59
C ILE A 244 19.91 10.65 -6.82
N GLU A 245 21.19 10.97 -6.80
CA GLU A 245 21.94 11.48 -7.96
C GLU A 245 22.71 10.33 -8.60
N LEU A 246 22.61 10.19 -9.92
CA LEU A 246 23.28 9.12 -10.66
C LEU A 246 24.71 9.52 -11.05
N ASP A 247 25.61 8.55 -11.03
CA ASP A 247 26.97 8.69 -11.55
C ASP A 247 27.03 8.31 -13.04
N HIS A 248 27.51 9.25 -13.87
CA HIS A 248 27.66 9.08 -15.31
C HIS A 248 28.85 8.21 -15.73
N GLN A 249 29.86 8.06 -14.86
CA GLN A 249 31.12 7.39 -15.20
C GLN A 249 31.10 5.89 -14.87
N CYS A 250 29.96 5.36 -14.45
CA CYS A 250 29.87 3.96 -14.07
C CYS A 250 29.69 3.06 -15.30
N ASP A 251 30.61 2.13 -15.51
CA ASP A 251 30.58 1.10 -16.56
C ASP A 251 29.46 0.07 -16.31
N ARG A 252 28.21 0.48 -16.44
CA ARG A 252 27.04 -0.42 -16.41
C ARG A 252 26.28 -0.30 -17.74
N ALA A 253 26.05 -1.46 -18.37
CA ALA A 253 25.63 -1.63 -19.77
C ALA A 253 24.53 -0.64 -20.22
N PRO A 254 24.66 0.08 -21.35
CA PRO A 254 23.85 1.25 -21.75
C PRO A 254 22.32 1.04 -21.85
N ILE A 255 21.55 2.16 -21.85
CA ILE A 255 20.08 2.15 -21.95
C ILE A 255 19.86 1.89 -23.42
N THR A 256 19.59 0.64 -23.78
CA THR A 256 19.17 0.32 -25.14
C THR A 256 17.74 0.85 -25.27
N GLN A 257 17.62 1.96 -26.01
CA GLN A 257 16.34 2.51 -26.47
C GLN A 257 15.67 1.52 -27.44
#